data_AF-A0A4R6JHG8-F1
#
_entry.id   AF-A0A4R6JHG8-F1
#
_cell.length_a   1.000
_cell.length_b   1.000
_cell.length_c   1.000
_cell.angle_alpha   90.00
_cell.angle_beta   90.00
_cell.angle_gamma   90.00
#
_symmetry.space_group_name_H-M   'P 1'
#
loop_
_entity.id
_entity.type
_entity.pdbx_description
1 polymer ?
#
loop_
_entity_poly.entity_id
_entity_poly.type
_entity_poly.pdbx_seq_one_letter_code
_entity_poly.pdbx_strand_id
1 'polypeptide(L)'
;MSVELLWPEFTSTEGPRQLRPVLAHRWGALVTSVNLVAMPLVVLLGALGIAKVLAVPAMRAAAAHAHLSVTVYRTIGATELAAVAGLLIGFWWHPAGASAAVGVVLLMVGAITVHVRNHDAFLRWLPAIGTAALAVAYVVLLAGGWT
;
A
#
# COMPACT_ATOMS: atom_id res chain seq x y z
N MET A 1 -38.86 -9.23 -57.68
CA MET A 1 -38.34 -10.47 -57.05
C MET A 1 -37.22 -10.05 -56.13
N SER A 2 -37.51 -10.03 -54.84
CA SER A 2 -36.70 -9.46 -53.76
C SER A 2 -35.55 -10.39 -53.39
N VAL A 3 -34.35 -9.85 -53.13
CA VAL A 3 -33.41 -10.44 -52.16
C VAL A 3 -32.65 -9.30 -51.47
N GLU A 4 -33.40 -8.60 -50.64
CA GLU A 4 -32.91 -7.83 -49.51
C GLU A 4 -32.69 -8.86 -48.38
N LEU A 5 -31.51 -9.49 -48.34
CA LEU A 5 -31.23 -10.52 -47.33
C LEU A 5 -29.71 -10.63 -47.11
N LEU A 6 -29.32 -10.53 -45.83
CA LEU A 6 -27.98 -10.68 -45.24
C LEU A 6 -27.19 -9.39 -44.96
N TRP A 7 -27.86 -8.29 -44.62
CA TRP A 7 -27.33 -7.44 -43.57
C TRP A 7 -28.04 -7.84 -42.27
N PRO A 8 -27.36 -8.42 -41.25
CA PRO A 8 -27.99 -8.54 -39.96
C PRO A 8 -28.21 -7.12 -39.43
N GLU A 9 -29.46 -6.72 -39.21
CA GLU A 9 -29.74 -5.55 -38.38
C GLU A 9 -29.05 -5.74 -37.03
N PHE A 10 -27.88 -5.14 -36.86
CA PHE A 10 -27.38 -4.72 -35.56
C PHE A 10 -28.40 -3.70 -35.03
N THR A 11 -29.45 -4.20 -34.39
CA THR A 11 -30.42 -3.40 -33.67
C THR A 11 -29.67 -2.69 -32.55
N SER A 12 -29.44 -1.39 -32.74
CA SER A 12 -28.71 -0.48 -31.86
C SER A 12 -29.46 -0.17 -30.54
N THR A 13 -30.30 -1.09 -30.07
CA THR A 13 -30.99 -1.03 -28.78
C THR A 13 -30.22 -1.72 -27.65
N GLU A 14 -29.28 -2.61 -27.99
CA GLU A 14 -28.23 -3.17 -27.11
C GLU A 14 -27.10 -2.13 -26.84
N GLY A 15 -27.48 -0.85 -26.71
CA GLY A 15 -26.56 0.23 -26.36
C GLY A 15 -25.97 0.08 -24.95
N PRO A 16 -25.03 0.97 -24.54
CA PRO A 16 -24.07 0.86 -23.41
C PRO A 16 -24.64 0.56 -22.00
N ARG A 17 -25.95 0.37 -21.84
CA ARG A 17 -26.64 -0.03 -20.61
C ARG A 17 -26.11 -1.33 -19.99
N GLN A 18 -25.71 -2.32 -20.81
CA GLN A 18 -25.15 -3.58 -20.31
C GLN A 18 -23.72 -3.44 -19.75
N LEU A 19 -22.96 -2.43 -20.19
CA LEU A 19 -21.56 -2.21 -19.78
C LEU A 19 -21.43 -1.46 -18.44
N ARG A 20 -22.42 -0.64 -18.08
CA ARG A 20 -22.42 0.15 -16.84
C ARG A 20 -22.32 -0.72 -15.55
N PRO A 21 -23.10 -1.80 -15.38
CA PRO A 21 -23.02 -2.62 -14.16
C PRO A 21 -21.69 -3.38 -14.04
N VAL A 22 -21.12 -3.87 -15.16
CA VAL A 22 -19.83 -4.58 -15.15
C VAL A 22 -18.69 -3.65 -14.74
N LEU A 23 -18.64 -2.45 -15.30
CA LEU A 23 -17.64 -1.44 -14.93
C LEU A 23 -17.84 -0.99 -13.47
N ALA A 24 -19.08 -0.74 -13.04
CA ALA A 24 -19.37 -0.34 -11.66
C ALA A 24 -18.94 -1.40 -10.63
N HIS A 25 -19.15 -2.69 -10.91
CA HIS A 25 -18.70 -3.77 -10.03
C HIS A 25 -17.17 -3.88 -10.00
N ARG A 26 -16.50 -3.80 -11.16
CA ARG A 26 -15.02 -3.81 -11.25
C ARG A 26 -14.40 -2.62 -10.51
N TRP A 27 -14.95 -1.41 -10.69
CA TRP A 27 -14.52 -0.21 -9.98
C TRP A 27 -14.72 -0.32 -8.46
N GLY A 28 -15.89 -0.77 -8.02
CA GLY A 28 -16.17 -1.00 -6.60
C GLY A 28 -15.24 -2.05 -5.98
N ALA A 29 -14.97 -3.14 -6.68
CA ALA A 29 -14.06 -4.20 -6.23
C ALA A 29 -12.61 -3.72 -6.13
N LEU A 30 -12.11 -2.92 -7.08
CA LEU A 30 -10.76 -2.36 -7.06
C LEU A 30 -10.57 -1.38 -5.89
N VAL A 31 -11.50 -0.45 -5.70
CA VAL A 31 -11.46 0.51 -4.59
C VAL A 31 -11.52 -0.22 -3.25
N THR A 32 -12.39 -1.23 -3.13
CA THR A 32 -12.49 -2.07 -1.92
C THR A 32 -11.16 -2.79 -1.66
N SER A 33 -10.55 -3.37 -2.69
CA SER A 33 -9.28 -4.11 -2.57
C SER A 33 -8.12 -3.22 -2.13
N VAL A 34 -7.98 -2.02 -2.70
CA VAL A 34 -6.94 -1.06 -2.32
C VAL A 34 -7.10 -0.62 -0.86
N ASN A 35 -8.32 -0.36 -0.41
CA ASN A 35 -8.60 0.06 0.97
C ASN A 35 -8.32 -1.05 1.99
N LEU A 36 -8.63 -2.31 1.64
CA LEU A 36 -8.35 -3.46 2.49
C LEU A 36 -6.85 -3.66 2.73
N VAL A 37 -5.98 -3.33 1.76
CA VAL A 37 -4.52 -3.42 1.92
C VAL A 37 -3.94 -2.19 2.61
N ALA A 38 -4.51 -1.00 2.35
CA ALA A 38 -4.05 0.25 2.97
C ALA A 38 -4.26 0.28 4.48
N MET A 39 -5.37 -0.27 4.98
CA MET A 39 -5.73 -0.20 6.40
C MET A 39 -4.73 -0.92 7.32
N PRO A 40 -4.30 -2.17 7.04
CA PRO A 40 -3.22 -2.82 7.79
C PRO A 40 -1.92 -2.00 7.82
N LEU A 41 -1.53 -1.39 6.70
CA LEU A 41 -0.34 -0.52 6.66
C LEU A 41 -0.51 0.70 7.56
N VAL A 42 -1.67 1.38 7.49
CA VAL A 42 -1.98 2.54 8.33
C VAL A 42 -1.90 2.19 9.82
N VAL A 43 -2.51 1.08 10.22
CA VAL A 43 -2.51 0.64 11.62
C VAL A 43 -1.11 0.26 12.09
N LEU A 44 -0.39 -0.55 11.30
CA LEU A 44 0.93 -1.04 11.66
C LEU A 44 1.96 0.09 11.74
N LEU A 45 2.04 0.93 10.69
CA LEU A 45 2.96 2.07 10.64
C LEU A 45 2.56 3.15 11.65
N GLY A 46 1.27 3.35 11.90
CA GLY A 46 0.80 4.29 12.91
C GLY A 46 1.23 3.87 14.31
N ALA A 47 0.97 2.61 14.69
CA ALA A 47 1.36 2.09 15.99
C ALA A 47 2.87 2.09 16.20
N LEU A 48 3.64 1.58 15.22
CA LEU A 48 5.09 1.54 15.29
C LEU A 48 5.69 2.95 15.24
N GLY A 49 5.18 3.83 14.39
CA GLY A 49 5.64 5.20 14.23
C GLY A 49 5.46 6.01 15.51
N ILE A 50 4.27 5.94 16.12
CA ILE A 50 4.01 6.55 17.44
C ILE A 50 4.97 5.99 18.48
N ALA A 51 5.12 4.67 18.58
CA ALA A 51 6.01 4.04 19.54
C ALA A 51 7.48 4.51 19.38
N LYS A 52 7.95 4.64 18.14
CA LYS A 52 9.30 5.12 17.81
C LYS A 52 9.48 6.60 18.13
N VAL A 53 8.53 7.47 17.77
CA VAL A 53 8.56 8.90 18.09
C VAL A 53 8.55 9.14 19.60
N LEU A 54 7.68 8.44 20.32
CA LEU A 54 7.61 8.52 21.79
C LEU A 54 8.81 7.86 22.48
N ALA A 55 9.65 7.13 21.74
CA ALA A 55 10.81 6.42 22.24
C ALA A 55 10.45 5.54 23.46
N VAL A 56 9.38 4.75 23.33
CA VAL A 56 8.95 3.81 24.37
C VAL A 56 10.08 2.81 24.70
N PRO A 57 10.11 2.20 25.90
CA PRO A 57 11.25 1.36 26.33
C PRO A 57 11.65 0.28 25.31
N ALA A 58 10.67 -0.39 24.70
CA ALA A 58 10.90 -1.39 23.67
C ALA A 58 11.61 -0.82 22.42
N MET A 59 11.26 0.39 21.99
CA MET A 59 11.89 1.04 20.83
C MET A 59 13.29 1.56 21.13
N ARG A 60 13.57 1.97 22.38
CA ARG A 60 14.94 2.32 22.79
C ARG A 60 15.85 1.09 22.83
N ALA A 61 15.33 -0.04 23.33
CA ALA A 61 16.05 -1.31 23.30
C ALA A 61 16.31 -1.77 21.84
N ALA A 62 15.31 -1.64 20.96
CA ALA A 62 15.47 -1.92 19.54
C ALA A 62 16.50 -0.99 18.87
N ALA A 63 16.51 0.30 19.21
CA ALA A 63 17.51 1.25 18.72
C ALA A 63 18.93 0.87 19.16
N ALA A 64 19.11 0.51 20.43
CA ALA A 64 20.39 0.04 20.96
C ALA A 64 20.87 -1.24 20.27
N HIS A 65 19.97 -2.21 20.07
CA HIS A 65 20.26 -3.44 19.32
C HIS A 65 20.64 -3.14 17.86
N ALA A 66 19.99 -2.16 17.24
CA ALA A 66 20.29 -1.69 15.89
C ALA A 66 21.57 -0.83 15.80
N HIS A 67 22.25 -0.56 16.91
CA HIS A 67 23.36 0.39 16.99
C HIS A 67 23.01 1.78 16.46
N LEU A 68 21.74 2.18 16.62
CA LEU A 68 21.21 3.49 16.21
C LEU A 68 20.91 4.35 17.43
N SER A 69 21.05 5.66 17.28
CA SER A 69 20.63 6.60 18.32
C SER A 69 19.10 6.65 18.41
N VAL A 70 18.59 7.01 19.59
CA VAL A 70 17.14 7.23 19.79
C VAL A 70 16.61 8.31 18.84
N THR A 71 17.41 9.33 18.53
CA THR A 71 17.05 10.37 17.56
C THR A 71 16.80 9.80 16.17
N VAL A 72 17.67 8.90 15.69
CA VAL A 72 17.46 8.21 14.39
C VAL A 72 16.19 7.36 14.44
N TYR A 73 15.93 6.67 15.55
CA TYR A 73 14.69 5.90 15.69
C TYR A 73 13.44 6.79 15.68
N ARG A 74 13.51 7.99 16.28
CA ARG A 74 12.42 8.98 16.22
C ARG A 74 12.19 9.51 14.81
N THR A 75 13.25 9.75 14.03
CA THR A 75 13.09 10.19 12.63
C THR A 75 12.49 9.07 11.77
N ILE A 76 12.87 7.81 12.00
CA ILE A 76 12.20 6.64 11.40
C ILE A 76 10.71 6.62 11.79
N GLY A 77 10.39 6.85 13.06
CA GLY A 77 8.99 6.93 13.48
C GLY A 77 8.22 8.07 12.80
N ALA A 78 8.84 9.24 12.65
CA ALA A 78 8.22 10.37 11.96
C ALA A 78 7.97 10.08 10.47
N THR A 79 8.88 9.37 9.79
CA THR A 79 8.67 8.96 8.40
C THR A 79 7.60 7.89 8.26
N GLU A 80 7.45 6.98 9.24
CA GLU A 80 6.32 6.05 9.30
C GLU A 80 4.98 6.80 9.43
N LEU A 81 4.91 7.83 10.28
CA LEU A 81 3.72 8.67 10.41
C LEU A 81 3.43 9.52 9.18
N ALA A 82 4.47 10.02 8.51
CA ALA A 82 4.33 10.69 7.22
C ALA A 82 3.76 9.74 6.15
N ALA A 83 4.20 8.48 6.13
CA ALA A 83 3.64 7.46 5.26
C ALA A 83 2.17 7.18 5.58
N VAL A 84 1.80 7.11 6.86
CA VAL A 84 0.38 7.00 7.28
C VAL A 84 -0.44 8.17 6.74
N ALA A 85 0.04 9.41 6.90
CA ALA A 85 -0.64 10.57 6.36
C ALA A 85 -0.79 10.49 4.83
N GLY A 86 0.27 10.11 4.11
CA GLY A 86 0.22 9.94 2.67
C GLY A 86 -0.73 8.83 2.19
N LEU A 87 -0.78 7.69 2.88
CA LEU A 87 -1.73 6.60 2.60
C LEU A 87 -3.18 7.05 2.83
N LEU A 88 -3.45 7.83 3.88
CA LEU A 88 -4.77 8.39 4.16
C LEU A 88 -5.17 9.45 3.12
N ILE A 89 -4.25 10.36 2.75
CA ILE A 89 -4.48 11.32 1.66
C ILE A 89 -4.71 10.61 0.33
N GLY A 90 -4.08 9.43 0.14
CA GLY A 90 -4.23 8.55 -1.01
C GLY A 90 -5.66 8.17 -1.36
N PHE A 91 -6.60 8.23 -0.39
CA PHE A 91 -8.03 8.01 -0.62
C PHE A 91 -8.66 9.06 -1.55
N TRP A 92 -8.14 10.30 -1.53
CA TRP A 92 -8.61 11.39 -2.39
C TRP A 92 -7.62 11.71 -3.50
N TRP A 93 -6.33 11.47 -3.26
CA TRP A 93 -5.25 11.79 -4.20
C TRP A 93 -4.24 10.65 -4.30
N HIS A 94 -4.53 9.72 -5.21
CA HIS A 94 -3.76 8.49 -5.42
C HIS A 94 -2.22 8.67 -5.55
N PRO A 95 -1.66 9.71 -6.19
CA PRO A 95 -0.20 9.93 -6.22
C PRO A 95 0.44 10.05 -4.84
N ALA A 96 -0.27 10.62 -3.85
CA ALA A 96 0.22 10.70 -2.47
C ALA A 96 0.32 9.30 -1.84
N GLY A 97 -0.68 8.44 -2.04
CA GLY A 97 -0.65 7.06 -1.57
C GLY A 97 0.49 6.25 -2.20
N ALA A 98 0.70 6.40 -3.51
CA ALA A 98 1.77 5.71 -4.24
C ALA A 98 3.16 6.12 -3.72
N SER A 99 3.41 7.43 -3.58
CA SER A 99 4.69 7.94 -3.06
C SER A 99 4.94 7.51 -1.62
N ALA A 100 3.92 7.51 -0.76
CA ALA A 100 4.01 6.99 0.60
C ALA A 100 4.40 5.50 0.63
N ALA A 101 3.74 4.67 -0.18
CA ALA A 101 4.03 3.24 -0.23
C ALA A 101 5.46 2.95 -0.74
N VAL A 102 5.95 3.70 -1.73
CA VAL A 102 7.36 3.62 -2.18
C VAL A 102 8.30 3.99 -1.03
N GLY A 103 8.02 5.06 -0.29
CA GLY A 103 8.80 5.44 0.90
C GLY A 103 8.83 4.34 1.95
N VAL A 104 7.71 3.66 2.20
CA VAL A 104 7.63 2.51 3.11
C VAL A 104 8.51 1.36 2.63
N VAL A 105 8.50 1.03 1.34
CA VAL A 105 9.38 -0.02 0.79
C VAL A 105 10.86 0.31 1.04
N LEU A 106 11.28 1.55 0.76
CA LEU A 106 12.65 1.99 1.02
C LEU A 106 13.03 1.90 2.51
N LEU A 107 12.11 2.29 3.39
CA LEU A 107 12.26 2.15 4.84
C LEU A 107 12.45 0.69 5.26
N MET A 108 11.63 -0.22 4.72
CA MET A 108 11.71 -1.64 5.04
C MET A 108 12.99 -2.29 4.50
N VAL A 109 13.50 -1.85 3.34
CA VAL A 109 14.82 -2.27 2.85
C VAL A 109 15.91 -1.87 3.85
N GLY A 110 15.84 -0.66 4.40
CA GLY A 110 16.75 -0.21 5.48
C GLY A 110 16.66 -1.09 6.73
N ALA A 111 15.44 -1.40 7.18
CA ALA A 111 15.20 -2.27 8.33
C ALA A 111 15.76 -3.69 8.12
N ILE A 112 15.50 -4.29 6.95
CA ILE A 112 16.03 -5.60 6.57
C ILE A 112 17.56 -5.56 6.57
N THR A 113 18.17 -4.51 6.00
CA THR A 113 19.63 -4.35 5.98
C THR A 113 20.22 -4.32 7.40
N VAL A 114 19.56 -3.66 8.36
CA VAL A 114 19.97 -3.67 9.77
C VAL A 114 19.89 -5.08 10.36
N HIS A 115 18.80 -5.81 10.13
CA HIS A 115 18.66 -7.19 10.60
C HIS A 115 19.70 -8.15 10.00
N VAL A 116 20.02 -7.99 8.70
CA VAL A 116 21.10 -8.74 8.03
C VAL A 116 22.44 -8.48 8.72
N ARG A 117 22.78 -7.20 8.92
CA ARG A 117 24.06 -6.77 9.53
C ARG A 117 24.20 -7.23 10.97
N ASN A 118 23.09 -7.27 11.70
CA ASN A 118 23.06 -7.71 13.09
C ASN A 118 22.95 -9.24 13.24
N HIS A 119 22.89 -9.98 12.11
CA HIS A 119 22.70 -11.43 12.09
C HIS A 119 21.47 -11.88 12.89
N ASP A 120 20.40 -11.09 12.83
CA ASP A 120 19.15 -11.41 13.53
C ASP A 120 18.50 -12.67 12.97
N ALA A 121 17.87 -13.46 13.84
CA ALA A 121 17.07 -14.60 13.43
C ALA A 121 15.98 -14.19 12.44
N PHE A 122 15.71 -15.03 11.44
CA PHE A 122 14.74 -14.74 10.36
C PHE A 122 13.36 -14.29 10.86
N LEU A 123 12.89 -14.82 12.01
CA LEU A 123 11.63 -14.40 12.61
C LEU A 123 11.56 -12.90 12.94
N ARG A 124 12.71 -12.25 13.25
CA ARG A 124 12.77 -10.80 13.51
C ARG A 124 12.57 -9.97 12.25
N TRP A 125 12.74 -10.57 11.08
CA TRP A 125 12.59 -9.91 9.79
C TRP A 125 11.13 -9.91 9.32
N LEU A 126 10.29 -10.81 9.87
CA LEU A 126 8.91 -10.99 9.44
C LEU A 126 8.09 -9.70 9.42
N PRO A 127 8.16 -8.81 10.43
CA PRO A 127 7.43 -7.55 10.38
C PRO A 127 7.87 -6.66 9.20
N ALA A 128 9.18 -6.57 8.94
CA ALA A 128 9.70 -5.74 7.85
C ALA A 128 9.33 -6.32 6.48
N ILE A 129 9.45 -7.63 6.31
CA ILE A 129 9.10 -8.33 5.07
C ILE A 129 7.59 -8.22 4.80
N GLY A 130 6.75 -8.48 5.81
CA GLY A 130 5.30 -8.38 5.68
C GLY A 130 4.84 -6.97 5.34
N THR A 131 5.44 -5.96 5.99
CA THR A 131 5.14 -4.54 5.68
C THR A 131 5.55 -4.17 4.27
N ALA A 132 6.75 -4.59 3.83
CA ALA A 132 7.22 -4.36 2.46
C ALA A 132 6.29 -5.02 1.43
N ALA A 133 5.89 -6.27 1.67
CA ALA A 133 4.99 -7.00 0.79
C ALA A 133 3.63 -6.32 0.66
N LEU A 134 3.04 -5.85 1.77
CA LEU A 134 1.79 -5.09 1.76
C LEU A 134 1.94 -3.77 1.00
N ALA A 135 3.05 -3.04 1.20
CA ALA A 135 3.30 -1.78 0.49
C ALA A 135 3.45 -1.99 -1.03
N VAL A 136 4.15 -3.04 -1.44
CA VAL A 136 4.25 -3.43 -2.87
C VAL A 136 2.89 -3.81 -3.42
N ALA A 137 2.12 -4.64 -2.70
CA ALA A 137 0.77 -5.02 -3.10
C ALA A 137 -0.15 -3.80 -3.28
N TYR A 138 -0.06 -2.82 -2.38
CA TYR A 138 -0.80 -1.56 -2.51
C TYR A 138 -0.45 -0.81 -3.80
N VAL A 139 0.84 -0.65 -4.13
CA VAL A 139 1.28 0.02 -5.37
C VAL A 139 0.80 -0.72 -6.61
N VAL A 140 0.90 -2.06 -6.61
CA VAL A 140 0.47 -2.89 -7.75
C VAL A 140 -1.04 -2.81 -7.96
N LEU A 141 -1.84 -2.91 -6.89
CA LEU A 141 -3.29 -2.79 -6.95
C LEU A 141 -3.71 -1.39 -7.41
N LEU A 142 -3.02 -0.37 -6.91
CA LEU A 142 -3.26 1.00 -7.33
C LEU A 142 -3.01 1.14 -8.83
N ALA A 143 -1.86 0.69 -9.34
CA ALA A 143 -1.50 0.74 -10.75
C ALA A 143 -2.47 -0.04 -11.66
N GLY A 144 -2.91 -1.23 -11.25
CA GLY A 144 -3.87 -2.05 -11.99
C GLY A 144 -5.30 -1.47 -12.02
N GLY A 145 -5.59 -0.46 -11.20
CA GLY A 145 -6.83 0.31 -11.28
C GLY A 145 -6.81 1.42 -12.34
N TRP A 146 -5.64 1.78 -12.87
CA TRP A 146 -5.49 2.85 -13.88
C TRP A 146 -5.40 2.33 -15.33
N THR A 147 -5.16 1.03 -15.53
CA THR A 147 -5.02 0.38 -16.84
C THR A 147 -6.29 -0.35 -17.25
#